data_AF-A0A352A1G6-F1
#
_entry.id   AF-A0A352A1G6-F1
#
_cell.length_a   1.000
_cell.length_b   1.000
_cell.length_c   1.000
_cell.angle_alpha   90.00
_cell.angle_beta   90.00
_cell.angle_gamma   90.00
#
_symmetry.space_group_name_H-M   'P 1'
#
loop_
_entity.id
_entity.type
_entity.pdbx_description
1 polymer ?
#
loop_
_entity_poly.entity_id
_entity_poly.type
_entity_poly.pdbx_seq_one_letter_code
_entity_poly.pdbx_strand_id
1 'polypeptide(L)'
;NLARIAYVRQPVPRGDGDAILRARPFIGDEPCLVLFGDDLIKGEKGGASQLIEAFSRKQTPIIALEKVSDKRVSSYGIVESSSSEHRIHLVDKFLEKPQASETTSRLGVIGKYIITPEVFDYIER
;
A
#
# COMPACT_ATOMS: atom_id res chain seq x y z
N ASN A 1 3.76 -26.48 8.93
CA ASN A 1 3.34 -26.08 7.58
C ASN A 1 4.38 -25.16 6.97
N LEU A 2 5.06 -25.60 5.92
CA LEU A 2 5.86 -24.72 5.05
C LEU A 2 4.93 -23.95 4.11
N ALA A 3 5.33 -22.75 3.70
CA ALA A 3 4.55 -21.91 2.79
C ALA A 3 4.44 -22.55 1.40
N ARG A 4 3.31 -22.34 0.71
CA ARG A 4 3.18 -22.62 -0.73
C ARG A 4 3.66 -21.40 -1.49
N ILE A 5 4.61 -21.58 -2.39
CA ILE A 5 5.22 -20.47 -3.14
C ILE A 5 4.93 -20.67 -4.63
N ALA A 6 4.39 -19.64 -5.25
CA ALA A 6 4.19 -19.54 -6.70
C ALA A 6 4.95 -18.32 -7.23
N TYR A 7 5.33 -18.35 -8.50
CA TYR A 7 6.08 -17.28 -9.14
C TYR A 7 5.45 -16.95 -10.48
N VAL A 8 5.46 -15.67 -10.83
CA VAL A 8 5.09 -15.17 -12.14
C VAL A 8 6.14 -14.19 -12.61
N ARG A 9 6.44 -14.22 -13.91
CA ARG A 9 7.43 -13.34 -14.50
C ARG A 9 6.77 -12.04 -14.96
N GLN A 10 7.34 -10.92 -14.56
CA GLN A 10 7.14 -9.64 -15.24
C GLN A 10 8.14 -9.55 -16.41
N PRO A 11 7.70 -9.65 -17.68
CA PRO A 11 8.63 -9.75 -18.81
C PRO A 11 9.31 -8.42 -19.16
N VAL A 12 8.66 -7.30 -18.87
CA VAL A 12 9.13 -5.93 -19.13
C VAL A 12 8.90 -5.11 -17.87
N PRO A 13 9.87 -4.32 -17.37
CA PRO A 13 9.73 -3.57 -16.12
C PRO A 13 8.79 -2.36 -16.29
N ARG A 14 7.48 -2.60 -16.23
CA ARG A 14 6.44 -1.57 -16.40
C ARG A 14 5.95 -0.96 -15.08
N GLY A 15 6.71 -1.17 -14.00
CA GLY A 15 6.40 -0.68 -12.67
C GLY A 15 5.50 -1.61 -11.86
N ASP A 16 5.13 -1.15 -10.66
CA ASP A 16 4.52 -1.96 -9.61
C ASP A 16 3.10 -2.42 -9.96
N GLY A 17 2.31 -1.55 -10.61
CA GLY A 17 0.96 -1.89 -11.05
C GLY A 17 0.96 -3.10 -11.99
N ASP A 18 1.82 -3.10 -13.02
CA ASP A 18 1.95 -4.25 -13.92
C ASP A 18 2.46 -5.49 -13.15
N ALA A 19 3.42 -5.34 -12.23
CA ALA A 19 3.92 -6.45 -11.44
C ALA A 19 2.83 -7.10 -10.56
N ILE A 20 2.02 -6.28 -9.87
CA ILE A 20 0.86 -6.73 -9.08
C ILE A 20 -0.17 -7.41 -9.98
N LEU A 21 -0.47 -6.83 -11.15
CA LEU A 21 -1.43 -7.38 -12.11
C LEU A 21 -1.02 -8.77 -12.62
N ARG A 22 0.28 -9.03 -12.83
CA ARG A 22 0.77 -10.37 -13.20
C ARG A 22 0.40 -11.44 -12.18
N ALA A 23 0.23 -11.08 -10.90
CA ALA A 23 -0.13 -12.02 -9.85
C ALA A 23 -1.63 -12.33 -9.78
N ARG A 24 -2.51 -11.55 -10.44
CA ARG A 24 -3.99 -11.71 -10.40
C ARG A 24 -4.46 -13.16 -10.58
N PRO A 25 -3.94 -13.97 -11.54
CA PRO A 25 -4.40 -15.34 -11.73
C PRO A 25 -4.13 -16.28 -10.54
N PHE A 26 -3.16 -15.97 -9.68
CA PHE A 26 -2.85 -16.76 -8.48
C PHE A 26 -3.69 -16.34 -7.27
N ILE A 27 -4.21 -15.12 -7.29
CA ILE A 27 -4.97 -14.51 -6.19
C ILE A 27 -6.47 -14.78 -6.38
N GLY A 28 -6.97 -14.68 -7.61
CA GLY A 28 -8.39 -14.82 -7.90
C GLY A 28 -9.19 -13.60 -7.45
N ASP A 29 -10.35 -13.85 -6.84
CA ASP A 29 -11.30 -12.83 -6.39
C ASP A 29 -11.26 -12.65 -4.86
N GLU A 30 -10.04 -12.60 -4.30
CA GLU A 30 -9.79 -12.45 -2.87
C GLU A 30 -8.89 -11.24 -2.58
N PRO A 31 -9.05 -10.57 -1.43
CA PRO A 31 -8.11 -9.53 -1.02
C PRO A 31 -6.73 -10.12 -0.75
N CYS A 32 -5.68 -9.38 -1.08
CA CYS A 32 -4.30 -9.85 -0.88
C CYS A 32 -3.40 -8.80 -0.23
N LEU A 33 -2.39 -9.28 0.49
CA LEU A 33 -1.34 -8.48 1.06
C LEU A 33 -0.20 -8.33 0.04
N VAL A 34 0.12 -7.10 -0.33
CA VAL A 34 1.26 -6.74 -1.18
C VAL A 34 2.38 -6.22 -0.29
N LEU A 35 3.59 -6.78 -0.42
CA LEU A 35 4.76 -6.41 0.37
C LEU A 35 5.94 -6.10 -0.56
N PHE A 36 6.55 -4.95 -0.35
CA PHE A 36 7.75 -4.52 -1.04
C PHE A 36 8.97 -4.93 -0.21
N GLY A 37 9.90 -5.66 -0.84
CA GLY A 37 11.02 -6.32 -0.14
C GLY A 37 12.10 -5.37 0.36
N ASP A 38 12.15 -4.15 -0.14
CA ASP A 38 13.06 -3.07 0.25
C ASP A 38 12.58 -2.32 1.51
N ASP A 39 11.30 -2.37 1.85
CA ASP A 39 10.74 -1.72 3.04
C ASP A 39 10.82 -2.61 4.29
N LEU A 40 11.91 -2.45 5.06
CA LEU A 40 12.10 -3.13 6.33
C LEU A 40 11.39 -2.39 7.49
N ILE A 41 10.33 -2.99 8.03
CA ILE A 41 9.59 -2.45 9.17
C ILE A 41 9.85 -3.28 10.42
N LYS A 42 10.32 -2.62 11.48
CA LYS A 42 10.52 -3.20 12.80
C LYS A 42 9.55 -2.61 13.81
N GLY A 43 8.89 -3.48 14.56
CA GLY A 43 8.04 -3.12 15.69
C GLY A 43 7.71 -4.37 16.51
N GLU A 44 7.17 -4.20 17.71
CA GLU A 44 6.71 -5.34 18.54
C GLU A 44 5.70 -6.21 17.80
N LYS A 45 4.85 -5.56 17.01
CA LYS A 45 3.90 -6.19 16.10
C LYS A 45 4.33 -5.96 14.66
N GLY A 46 4.41 -7.02 13.86
CA GLY A 46 4.78 -6.92 12.45
C GLY A 46 3.82 -6.02 11.65
N GLY A 47 4.36 -5.24 10.72
CA GLY A 47 3.57 -4.30 9.91
C GLY A 47 2.43 -4.99 9.15
N ALA A 48 2.70 -6.17 8.56
CA ALA A 48 1.68 -6.98 7.90
C ALA A 48 0.51 -7.34 8.82
N SER A 49 0.79 -7.75 10.07
CA SER A 49 -0.25 -8.08 11.05
C SER A 49 -1.09 -6.86 11.44
N GLN A 50 -0.48 -5.67 11.51
CA GLN A 50 -1.21 -4.43 11.78
C GLN A 50 -2.16 -4.07 10.62
N LEU A 51 -1.72 -4.28 9.37
CA LEU A 51 -2.56 -4.06 8.19
C LEU A 51 -3.74 -5.03 8.15
N ILE A 52 -3.50 -6.32 8.43
CA ILE A 52 -4.55 -7.34 8.48
C ILE A 52 -5.62 -6.97 9.51
N GLU A 53 -5.23 -6.47 10.69
CA GLU A 53 -6.18 -6.02 11.69
C GLU A 53 -6.98 -4.78 11.27
N ALA A 54 -6.33 -3.82 10.60
CA ALA A 54 -7.04 -2.68 10.03
C ALA A 54 -8.06 -3.14 8.98
N PHE A 55 -7.68 -4.08 8.11
CA PHE A 55 -8.56 -4.66 7.11
C PHE A 55 -9.74 -5.42 7.75
N SER A 56 -9.51 -6.24 8.78
CA SER A 56 -10.58 -6.94 9.51
C SER A 56 -11.66 -6.00 10.07
N ARG A 57 -11.29 -4.74 10.37
CA ARG A 57 -12.23 -3.73 10.89
C ARG A 57 -12.92 -2.91 9.79
N LYS A 58 -12.27 -2.72 8.64
CA LYS A 58 -12.73 -1.77 7.60
C LYS A 58 -13.18 -2.42 6.30
N GLN A 59 -12.70 -3.63 5.99
CA GLN A 59 -13.04 -4.42 4.79
C GLN A 59 -12.94 -3.58 3.50
N THR A 60 -11.85 -2.82 3.37
CA THR A 60 -11.57 -1.89 2.27
C THR A 60 -10.06 -1.88 2.00
N PRO A 61 -9.55 -1.42 0.83
CA PRO A 61 -8.12 -1.32 0.60
C PRO A 61 -7.40 -0.54 1.71
N ILE A 62 -6.27 -1.09 2.18
CA ILE A 62 -5.45 -0.50 3.25
C ILE A 62 -4.05 -0.25 2.69
N ILE A 63 -3.52 0.94 2.94
CA ILE A 63 -2.12 1.27 2.67
C ILE A 63 -1.40 1.63 3.96
N ALA A 64 -0.16 1.17 4.11
CA ALA A 64 0.68 1.55 5.23
C ALA A 64 1.16 3.00 5.06
N LEU A 65 1.18 3.75 6.15
CA LEU A 65 1.64 5.13 6.20
C LEU A 65 2.79 5.28 7.20
N GLU A 66 3.76 6.14 6.88
CA GLU A 66 4.75 6.67 7.82
C GLU A 66 4.69 8.18 7.90
N LYS A 67 5.13 8.74 9.03
CA LYS A 67 5.38 10.20 9.11
C LYS A 67 6.71 10.51 8.45
N VAL A 68 6.71 11.32 7.40
CA VAL A 68 7.91 11.77 6.69
C VAL A 68 8.29 13.19 7.07
N SER A 69 9.57 13.55 6.96
CA SER A 69 10.03 14.92 7.11
C SER A 69 9.78 15.72 5.82
N ASP A 70 9.72 17.05 5.91
CA ASP A 70 9.54 17.97 4.78
C ASP A 70 10.51 17.69 3.62
N LYS A 71 11.76 17.36 3.95
CA LYS A 71 12.81 17.04 2.98
C LYS A 71 12.55 15.75 2.19
N ARG A 72 11.70 14.86 2.72
CA ARG A 72 11.37 13.57 2.09
C ARG A 72 10.04 13.60 1.35
N VAL A 73 9.19 14.62 1.52
CA VAL A 73 7.83 14.67 0.93
C VAL A 73 7.83 14.34 -0.57
N SER A 74 8.73 14.93 -1.34
CA SER A 74 8.84 14.72 -2.79
C SER A 74 9.35 13.34 -3.23
N SER A 75 9.63 12.45 -2.28
CA SER A 75 10.03 11.06 -2.54
C SER A 75 8.88 10.06 -2.35
N TYR A 76 7.71 10.50 -1.86
CA TYR A 76 6.61 9.64 -1.45
C TYR A 76 5.30 10.02 -2.14
N GLY A 77 4.40 9.05 -2.27
CA GLY A 77 2.96 9.35 -2.34
C GLY A 77 2.51 9.88 -0.98
N ILE A 78 1.89 11.06 -0.94
CA ILE A 78 1.40 11.71 0.28
C ILE A 78 -0.12 11.62 0.34
N VAL A 79 -0.63 11.16 1.48
CA VAL A 79 -2.06 11.08 1.77
C VAL A 79 -2.51 12.30 2.56
N GLU A 80 -3.58 12.95 2.11
CA GLU A 80 -4.34 13.90 2.93
C GLU A 80 -5.56 13.21 3.52
N SER A 81 -5.85 13.54 4.78
CA SER A 81 -6.89 12.90 5.57
C SER A 81 -7.56 13.91 6.50
N SER A 82 -8.88 14.01 6.40
CA SER A 82 -9.77 14.86 7.19
C SER A 82 -10.29 14.15 8.44
N SER A 83 -10.22 12.82 8.47
CA SER A 83 -10.69 12.02 9.60
C SER A 83 -9.82 10.79 9.85
N SER A 84 -9.67 10.47 11.13
CA SER A 84 -8.92 9.30 11.56
C SER A 84 -9.56 8.65 12.78
N GLU A 85 -9.53 7.32 12.80
CA GLU A 85 -9.89 6.53 13.95
C GLU A 85 -8.64 5.79 14.47
N HIS A 86 -8.12 6.22 15.62
CA HIS A 86 -6.85 5.75 16.17
C HIS A 86 -5.66 5.95 15.20
N ARG A 87 -5.23 4.87 14.52
CA ARG A 87 -4.13 4.89 13.53
C ARG A 87 -4.63 4.67 12.11
N ILE A 88 -5.95 4.61 11.90
CA ILE A 88 -6.57 4.40 10.60
C ILE A 88 -7.03 5.76 10.09
N HIS A 89 -6.49 6.18 8.95
CA HIS A 89 -6.80 7.45 8.30
C HIS A 89 -7.69 7.20 7.08
N LEU A 90 -8.76 7.96 6.91
CA LEU A 90 -9.49 7.97 5.64
C LEU A 90 -8.67 8.73 4.60
N VAL A 91 -8.44 8.13 3.43
CA VAL A 91 -7.70 8.76 2.34
C VAL A 91 -8.66 9.66 1.56
N ASP A 92 -8.50 10.97 1.68
CA ASP A 92 -9.30 11.93 0.90
C ASP A 92 -8.61 12.32 -0.40
N LYS A 93 -7.27 12.42 -0.34
CA LYS A 93 -6.45 12.78 -1.49
C LYS A 93 -5.14 12.01 -1.46
N PHE A 94 -4.68 11.63 -2.65
CA PHE A 94 -3.37 11.05 -2.87
C PHE A 94 -2.58 11.96 -3.81
N LEU A 95 -1.41 12.40 -3.37
CA LEU A 95 -0.51 13.26 -4.13
C LEU A 95 0.77 12.47 -4.42
N GLU A 96 1.09 12.22 -5.69
CA GLU A 96 2.33 11.52 -6.05
C GLU A 96 3.51 12.50 -6.06
N LYS A 97 4.47 12.31 -5.14
CA LYS A 97 5.72 13.08 -5.04
C LYS A 97 5.53 14.60 -5.07
N PRO A 98 4.61 15.17 -4.27
CA PRO A 98 4.40 16.61 -4.25
C PRO A 98 5.61 17.33 -3.66
N GLN A 99 5.75 18.61 -3.98
CA GLN A 99 6.59 19.54 -3.23
C GLN A 99 6.02 19.73 -1.82
N ALA A 100 6.91 19.99 -0.85
CA ALA A 100 6.51 20.19 0.55
C ALA A 100 5.56 21.40 0.74
N SER A 101 5.54 22.35 -0.20
CA SER A 101 4.63 23.50 -0.21
C SER A 101 3.23 23.19 -0.75
N GLU A 102 3.04 22.07 -1.45
CA GLU A 102 1.76 21.70 -2.06
C GLU A 102 0.81 20.98 -1.09
N THR A 103 1.32 20.51 0.06
CA THR A 103 0.52 19.83 1.09
C THR A 103 1.06 20.09 2.49
N THR A 104 0.14 20.19 3.45
CA THR A 104 0.47 20.24 4.88
C THR A 104 0.58 18.84 5.50
N SER A 105 0.16 17.80 4.78
CA SER A 105 0.27 16.42 5.26
C SER A 105 1.71 15.93 5.23
N ARG A 106 2.02 15.03 6.16
CA ARG A 106 3.30 14.32 6.26
C ARG A 106 3.11 12.81 6.33
N LEU A 107 1.96 12.32 5.89
CA LEU A 107 1.65 10.90 5.83
C LEU A 107 2.11 10.34 4.48
N GLY A 108 3.31 9.78 4.45
CA GLY A 108 3.89 9.14 3.28
C GLY A 108 3.49 7.66 3.19
N VAL A 109 3.16 7.20 1.99
CA VAL A 109 2.80 5.82 1.71
C VAL A 109 4.05 4.96 1.64
N ILE A 110 4.05 3.83 2.34
CA ILE A 110 5.13 2.85 2.31
C ILE A 110 4.62 1.53 1.72
N GLY A 111 5.51 0.72 1.17
CA GLY A 111 5.27 -0.47 0.36
C GLY A 111 4.71 -1.67 1.12
N LYS A 112 3.56 -1.49 1.77
CA LYS A 112 2.72 -2.56 2.31
C LYS A 112 1.27 -2.18 2.11
N TYR A 113 0.55 -3.01 1.37
CA TYR A 113 -0.84 -2.76 1.01
C TYR A 113 -1.68 -4.00 1.28
N ILE A 114 -2.94 -3.81 1.60
CA ILE A 114 -3.98 -4.81 1.35
C ILE A 114 -4.83 -4.24 0.22
N ILE A 115 -4.90 -4.96 -0.89
CA ILE A 115 -5.74 -4.61 -2.03
C ILE A 115 -6.93 -5.56 -2.12
N THR A 116 -8.06 -5.05 -2.60
CA THR A 116 -9.26 -5.85 -2.88
C THR A 116 -9.35 -6.16 -4.38
N PRO A 117 -10.19 -7.11 -4.81
CA PRO A 117 -10.26 -7.50 -6.22
C PRO A 117 -10.52 -6.33 -7.19
N GLU A 118 -11.31 -5.35 -6.77
CA GLU A 118 -11.64 -4.17 -7.58
C GLU A 118 -10.41 -3.34 -7.94
N VAL A 119 -9.34 -3.39 -7.13
CA VAL A 119 -8.08 -2.68 -7.41
C VAL A 119 -7.44 -3.22 -8.70
N PHE A 120 -7.55 -4.51 -9.00
CA PHE A 120 -7.04 -5.05 -10.26
C PHE A 120 -7.76 -4.45 -11.47
N ASP A 121 -9.08 -4.22 -11.36
CA ASP A 121 -9.86 -3.62 -12.43
C ASP A 121 -9.48 -2.14 -12.68
N TYR A 122 -8.96 -1.45 -11.66
CA TYR A 122 -8.38 -0.10 -11.84
C TYR A 122 -6.99 -0.13 -12.46
N ILE A 123 -6.19 -1.17 -12.20
CA ILE A 123 -4.85 -1.33 -12.78
C ILE A 123 -4.91 -1.73 -14.27
N GLU A 124 -5.95 -2.45 -14.69
CA GLU A 124 -6.15 -2.86 -16.09
C GLU A 124 -6.62 -1.74 -17.02
N ARG A 125 -7.11 -0.62 -16.47
CA ARG A 125 -7.58 0.55 -17.24
C ARG A 125 -6.41 1.39 -17.73
#